data_AF-A0A3E0QHC7-F1
#
_entry.id   AF-A0A3E0QHC7-F1
#
_cell.length_a   1.000
_cell.length_b   1.000
_cell.length_c   1.000
_cell.angle_alpha   90.00
_cell.angle_beta   90.00
_cell.angle_gamma   90.00
#
_symmetry.space_group_name_H-M   'P 1'
#
loop_
_entity.id
_entity.type
_entity.pdbx_description
1 polymer ?
#
loop_
_entity_poly.entity_id
_entity_poly.type
_entity_poly.pdbx_seq_one_letter_code
_entity_poly.pdbx_strand_id
1 'polypeptide(L)'
;MLFVFWTSILIMIKSALLSIVVLLLPFSALATAKDSLREELKHLLKERQELFDSYSRSLVRKSGIFNHRTKNDLRESHDRLKEIVESDNRIMSRLNRLLEFRNLEKQTMGYDKRDMEDRIAKLNSGMQILLNKNNALEQKNKELLSKLKKQKRNFYILLGVMISAIILMFFRFRKKT
;
A
#
# COMPACT_ATOMS: atom_id res chain seq x y z
N MET A 1 -29.80 29.52 -30.65
CA MET A 1 -28.47 29.15 -30.11
C MET A 1 -28.25 29.61 -28.66
N LEU A 2 -28.61 30.84 -28.28
CA LEU A 2 -28.35 31.38 -26.93
C LEU A 2 -29.03 30.60 -25.78
N PHE A 3 -30.21 30.02 -26.01
CA PHE A 3 -30.96 29.25 -25.01
C PHE A 3 -30.28 27.93 -24.60
N VAL A 4 -29.66 27.24 -25.56
CA VAL A 4 -28.91 25.99 -25.33
C VAL A 4 -27.59 26.25 -24.59
N PHE A 5 -26.99 27.41 -24.83
CA PHE A 5 -25.78 27.85 -24.15
C PHE A 5 -26.05 28.14 -22.66
N TRP A 6 -27.16 28.83 -22.35
CA TRP A 6 -27.56 29.14 -20.98
C TRP A 6 -27.92 27.90 -20.15
N THR A 7 -28.60 26.92 -20.75
CA THR A 7 -28.95 25.66 -20.06
C THR A 7 -27.70 24.83 -19.75
N SER A 8 -26.72 24.81 -20.65
CA SER A 8 -25.44 24.11 -20.45
C SER A 8 -24.61 24.73 -19.31
N ILE A 9 -24.55 26.06 -19.23
CA ILE A 9 -23.86 26.78 -18.15
C ILE A 9 -24.54 26.49 -16.80
N LEU A 10 -25.87 26.48 -16.76
CA LEU A 10 -26.62 26.20 -15.54
C LEU A 10 -26.34 24.78 -15.01
N ILE A 11 -26.20 23.81 -15.91
CA ILE A 11 -25.87 22.42 -15.57
C ILE A 11 -24.43 22.34 -15.02
N MET A 12 -23.47 23.01 -15.64
CA MET A 12 -22.08 23.04 -15.17
C MET A 12 -21.96 23.67 -13.77
N ILE A 13 -22.67 24.77 -13.52
CA ILE A 13 -22.69 25.43 -12.21
C ILE A 13 -23.30 24.48 -11.16
N LYS A 14 -24.43 23.83 -11.46
CA LYS A 14 -25.06 22.86 -10.55
C LYS A 14 -24.15 21.67 -10.25
N SER A 15 -23.44 21.13 -11.25
CA SER A 15 -22.49 20.02 -11.03
C SER A 15 -21.27 20.44 -10.21
N ALA A 16 -20.77 21.67 -10.40
CA ALA A 16 -19.67 22.20 -9.61
C ALA A 16 -20.10 22.42 -8.15
N LEU A 17 -21.31 22.93 -7.93
CA LEU A 17 -21.90 23.11 -6.60
C LEU A 17 -22.10 21.77 -5.88
N LEU A 18 -22.57 20.74 -6.60
CA LEU A 18 -22.71 19.38 -6.07
C LEU A 18 -21.35 18.80 -5.64
N SER A 19 -20.30 19.00 -6.46
CA SER A 19 -18.94 18.53 -6.16
C SER A 19 -18.36 19.21 -4.91
N ILE A 20 -18.59 20.52 -4.77
CA ILE A 20 -18.16 21.29 -3.58
C ILE A 20 -18.90 20.83 -2.32
N VAL A 21 -20.20 20.54 -2.42
CA VAL A 21 -20.99 20.01 -1.30
C VAL A 21 -20.49 18.63 -0.87
N VAL A 22 -20.13 17.75 -1.82
CA VAL A 22 -19.55 16.43 -1.52
C VAL A 22 -18.17 16.56 -0.85
N LEU A 23 -17.39 17.58 -1.22
CA LEU A 23 -16.07 17.85 -0.60
C LEU A 23 -16.16 18.44 0.81
N LEU A 24 -17.27 19.12 1.13
CA LEU A 24 -17.55 19.71 2.43
C LEU A 24 -18.23 18.73 3.40
N LEU A 25 -18.62 17.54 2.94
CA LEU A 25 -19.11 16.51 3.85
C LEU A 25 -17.95 16.08 4.76
N PRO A 26 -18.11 16.17 6.09
CA PRO A 26 -17.09 15.71 7.00
C PRO A 26 -16.95 14.19 6.83
N PHE A 27 -15.79 13.74 6.33
CA PHE A 27 -15.38 12.32 6.28
C PHE A 27 -15.12 11.73 7.68
N SER A 28 -15.64 12.36 8.74
CA SER A 28 -15.34 12.03 10.12
C SER A 28 -16.45 11.18 10.71
N ALA A 29 -16.62 9.94 10.24
CA ALA A 29 -17.50 8.99 10.93
C ALA A 29 -17.24 7.52 10.63
N LEU A 30 -16.10 7.14 10.02
CA LEU A 30 -15.76 5.71 9.95
C LEU A 30 -15.12 5.29 11.28
N ALA A 31 -15.95 5.18 12.32
CA ALA A 31 -15.54 4.57 13.58
C ALA A 31 -15.09 3.13 13.26
N THR A 32 -13.78 2.90 13.31
CA THR A 32 -13.24 1.57 13.04
C THR A 32 -13.56 0.66 14.23
N ALA A 33 -13.72 -0.64 13.97
CA ALA A 33 -13.96 -1.61 15.05
C ALA A 33 -12.92 -1.48 16.17
N LYS A 34 -11.66 -1.16 15.86
CA LYS A 34 -10.59 -0.90 16.83
C LYS A 34 -10.90 0.23 17.81
N ASP A 35 -11.50 1.32 17.32
CA ASP A 35 -11.80 2.49 18.14
C ASP A 35 -12.97 2.22 19.08
N SER A 36 -14.00 1.50 18.61
CA SER A 36 -15.07 1.05 19.51
C SER A 36 -14.55 0.08 20.58
N LEU A 37 -13.56 -0.77 20.26
CA LEU A 37 -12.94 -1.65 21.25
C LEU A 37 -12.19 -0.89 22.35
N ARG A 38 -11.52 0.21 21.98
CA ARG A 38 -10.76 1.05 22.91
C ARG A 38 -11.67 1.86 23.83
N GLU A 39 -12.75 2.42 23.30
CA GLU A 39 -13.72 3.16 24.10
C GLU A 39 -14.42 2.25 25.11
N GLU A 40 -14.81 1.05 24.70
CA GLU A 40 -15.39 0.05 25.60
C GLU A 40 -14.40 -0.38 26.70
N LEU A 41 -13.11 -0.56 26.36
CA LEU A 41 -12.08 -0.86 27.35
C LEU A 41 -11.92 0.28 28.37
N LYS A 42 -11.94 1.55 27.93
CA LYS A 42 -11.87 2.70 28.84
C LYS A 42 -13.07 2.72 29.78
N HIS A 43 -14.26 2.41 29.27
CA HIS A 43 -15.46 2.31 30.09
C HIS A 43 -15.32 1.24 31.17
N LEU A 44 -14.88 0.02 30.80
CA LEU A 44 -14.66 -1.07 31.74
C LEU A 44 -13.60 -0.73 32.80
N LEU A 45 -12.53 -0.04 32.41
CA LEU A 45 -11.51 0.41 33.37
C LEU A 45 -12.05 1.44 34.36
N LYS A 46 -12.94 2.33 33.90
CA LYS A 46 -13.61 3.30 34.78
C LYS A 46 -14.58 2.59 35.75
N GLU A 47 -15.39 1.67 35.26
CA GLU A 47 -16.29 0.85 36.08
C GLU A 47 -15.49 0.08 37.15
N ARG A 48 -14.37 -0.54 36.78
CA ARG A 48 -13.47 -1.24 37.71
C ARG A 48 -12.93 -0.30 38.79
N GLN A 49 -12.56 0.93 38.43
CA GLN A 49 -12.07 1.92 39.39
C GLN A 49 -13.17 2.25 40.41
N GLU A 50 -14.40 2.49 39.96
CA GLU A 50 -15.55 2.76 40.84
C GLU A 50 -15.85 1.58 41.78
N LEU A 51 -15.78 0.34 41.27
CA LEU A 51 -15.90 -0.88 42.06
C LEU A 51 -14.80 -0.98 43.12
N PHE A 52 -13.54 -0.70 42.75
CA PHE A 52 -12.41 -0.72 43.67
C PHE A 52 -12.52 0.35 44.77
N ASP A 53 -13.00 1.54 44.44
CA ASP A 53 -13.24 2.61 45.42
C ASP A 53 -14.36 2.22 46.40
N SER A 54 -15.40 1.53 45.92
CA SER A 54 -16.47 1.00 46.77
C SER A 54 -15.98 -0.13 47.69
N TYR A 55 -15.13 -1.03 47.17
CA TYR A 55 -14.49 -2.09 47.94
C TYR A 55 -13.58 -1.52 49.03
N SER A 56 -12.75 -0.53 48.68
CA SER A 56 -11.86 0.16 49.63
C SER A 56 -12.64 0.79 50.79
N ARG A 57 -13.78 1.43 50.52
CA ARG A 57 -14.68 1.95 51.56
C ARG A 57 -15.27 0.84 52.43
N SER A 58 -15.60 -0.30 51.84
CA SER A 58 -16.16 -1.45 52.57
C SER A 58 -15.16 -2.10 53.53
N LEU A 59 -13.86 -2.06 53.22
CA LEU A 59 -12.83 -2.63 54.08
C LEU A 59 -12.68 -1.91 55.43
N VAL A 60 -12.93 -0.60 55.43
CA VAL A 60 -12.81 0.28 56.60
C VAL A 60 -14.11 0.36 57.40
N ARG A 61 -15.24 -0.04 56.80
CA ARG A 61 -16.56 -0.04 57.45
C ARG A 61 -16.58 -1.05 58.62
N LYS A 62 -17.01 -0.58 59.79
CA LYS A 62 -17.23 -1.41 60.98
C LYS A 62 -18.59 -1.06 61.58
N SER A 63 -19.57 -1.94 61.41
CA SER A 63 -20.95 -1.70 61.91
C SER A 63 -21.24 -2.38 63.25
N GLY A 64 -20.29 -3.14 63.80
CA GLY A 64 -20.47 -3.85 65.07
C GLY A 64 -20.52 -2.91 66.27
N ILE A 65 -21.28 -3.32 67.29
CA ILE A 65 -21.52 -2.57 68.55
C ILE A 65 -20.21 -2.18 69.27
N PHE A 66 -19.10 -2.89 69.00
CA PHE A 66 -17.78 -2.64 69.58
C PHE A 66 -16.73 -2.19 68.54
N ASN A 67 -17.15 -1.50 67.48
CA ASN A 67 -16.25 -1.07 66.40
C ASN A 67 -15.49 -2.25 65.77
N HIS A 68 -16.12 -3.43 65.74
CA HIS A 68 -15.64 -4.63 65.06
C HIS A 68 -16.39 -4.82 63.75
N ARG A 69 -15.76 -5.50 62.78
CA ARG A 69 -16.43 -5.88 61.54
C ARG A 69 -17.43 -6.99 61.80
N THR A 70 -18.65 -6.82 61.31
CA THR A 70 -19.68 -7.84 61.39
C THR A 70 -19.56 -8.84 60.24
N LYS A 71 -20.24 -9.98 60.35
CA LYS A 71 -20.37 -10.95 59.24
C LYS A 71 -20.99 -10.32 57.99
N ASN A 72 -21.89 -9.36 58.16
CA ASN A 72 -22.51 -8.66 57.05
C ASN A 72 -21.52 -7.70 56.37
N ASP A 73 -20.70 -6.96 57.13
CA ASP A 73 -19.64 -6.11 56.57
C ASP A 73 -18.65 -6.96 55.73
N LEU A 74 -18.29 -8.14 56.23
CA LEU A 74 -17.40 -9.07 55.54
C LEU A 74 -18.02 -9.61 54.23
N ARG A 75 -19.30 -10.01 54.26
CA ARG A 75 -20.02 -10.44 53.04
C ARG A 75 -20.08 -9.33 52.00
N GLU A 76 -20.41 -8.12 52.42
CA GLU A 76 -20.48 -6.94 51.53
C GLU A 76 -19.14 -6.66 50.85
N SER A 77 -18.03 -6.79 51.57
CA SER A 77 -16.68 -6.64 51.00
C SER A 77 -16.31 -7.78 50.04
N HIS A 78 -16.75 -9.00 50.34
CA HIS A 78 -16.48 -10.18 49.52
C HIS A 78 -17.30 -10.17 48.22
N ASP A 79 -18.56 -9.73 48.26
CA ASP A 79 -19.39 -9.64 47.07
C ASP A 79 -18.85 -8.54 46.12
N ARG A 80 -18.39 -7.41 46.64
CA ARG A 80 -17.65 -6.40 45.83
C ARG A 80 -16.37 -6.95 45.22
N LEU A 81 -15.63 -7.79 45.95
CA LEU A 81 -14.43 -8.42 45.41
C LEU A 81 -14.77 -9.35 44.24
N LYS A 82 -15.88 -10.09 44.30
CA LYS A 82 -16.36 -10.88 43.15
C LYS A 82 -16.68 -10.00 41.95
N GLU A 83 -17.39 -8.89 42.15
CA GLU A 83 -17.70 -7.94 41.08
C GLU A 83 -16.43 -7.39 40.42
N ILE A 84 -15.39 -7.09 41.20
CA ILE A 84 -14.08 -6.67 40.68
C ILE A 84 -13.46 -7.77 39.82
N VAL A 85 -13.47 -9.03 40.28
CA VAL A 85 -12.92 -10.17 39.53
C VAL A 85 -13.68 -10.38 38.22
N GLU A 86 -15.01 -10.25 38.23
CA GLU A 86 -15.82 -10.32 37.01
C GLU A 86 -15.49 -9.18 36.04
N SER A 87 -15.32 -7.96 36.54
CA SER A 87 -14.88 -6.80 35.74
C SER A 87 -13.48 -7.03 35.15
N ASP A 88 -12.54 -7.57 35.92
CA ASP A 88 -11.19 -7.91 35.46
C ASP A 88 -11.21 -8.97 34.34
N ASN A 89 -12.10 -9.96 34.43
CA ASN A 89 -12.31 -10.93 33.36
C ASN A 89 -12.84 -10.29 32.07
N ARG A 90 -13.79 -9.34 32.18
CA ARG A 90 -14.29 -8.56 31.03
C ARG A 90 -13.17 -7.72 30.40
N ILE A 91 -12.37 -7.04 31.21
CA ILE A 91 -11.20 -6.26 30.77
C ILE A 91 -10.19 -7.15 30.03
N MET A 92 -9.86 -8.31 30.59
CA MET A 92 -8.90 -9.25 30.02
C MET A 92 -9.37 -9.78 28.65
N SER A 93 -10.64 -10.18 28.56
CA SER A 93 -11.25 -10.57 27.29
C SER A 93 -11.14 -9.46 26.24
N ARG A 94 -11.36 -8.21 26.65
CA ARG A 94 -11.29 -7.06 25.74
C ARG A 94 -9.88 -6.77 25.25
N LEU A 95 -8.90 -6.84 26.14
CA LEU A 95 -7.47 -6.71 25.81
C LEU A 95 -7.02 -7.81 24.85
N ASN A 96 -7.44 -9.06 25.04
CA ASN A 96 -7.11 -10.16 24.14
C ASN A 96 -7.62 -9.91 22.71
N ARG A 97 -8.86 -9.43 22.56
CA ARG A 97 -9.41 -9.05 21.24
C ARG A 97 -8.62 -7.92 20.58
N LEU A 98 -8.17 -6.93 21.36
CA LEU A 98 -7.31 -5.85 20.85
C LEU A 98 -5.94 -6.36 20.39
N LEU A 99 -5.35 -7.31 21.12
CA LEU A 99 -4.10 -7.95 20.75
C LEU A 99 -4.24 -8.79 19.49
N GLU A 100 -5.33 -9.55 19.36
CA GLU A 100 -5.67 -10.32 18.17
C GLU A 100 -5.80 -9.41 16.94
N PHE A 101 -6.55 -8.31 17.06
CA PHE A 101 -6.68 -7.33 15.98
C PHE A 101 -5.33 -6.77 15.53
N ARG A 102 -4.45 -6.41 16.47
CA ARG A 102 -3.09 -5.94 16.17
C ARG A 102 -2.23 -7.03 15.51
N ASN A 103 -2.37 -8.28 15.93
CA ASN A 103 -1.62 -9.39 15.34
C ASN A 103 -2.09 -9.65 13.90
N LEU A 104 -3.39 -9.57 13.64
CA LEU A 104 -3.96 -9.65 12.28
C LEU A 104 -3.45 -8.50 11.41
N GLU A 105 -3.49 -7.24 11.89
CA GLU A 105 -2.91 -6.08 11.18
C GLU A 105 -1.43 -6.30 10.84
N LYS A 106 -0.65 -6.83 11.78
CA LYS A 106 0.78 -7.09 11.55
C LYS A 106 1.00 -8.19 10.53
N GLN A 107 0.17 -9.24 10.56
CA GLN A 107 0.24 -10.36 9.63
C GLN A 107 -0.13 -9.92 8.22
N THR A 108 -1.21 -9.14 8.04
CA THR A 108 -1.61 -8.61 6.73
C THR A 108 -0.54 -7.68 6.15
N MET A 109 -0.01 -6.75 6.95
CA MET A 109 1.12 -5.91 6.54
C MET A 109 2.35 -6.72 6.12
N GLY A 110 2.62 -7.85 6.80
CA GLY A 110 3.71 -8.75 6.46
C GLY A 110 3.49 -9.47 5.11
N TYR A 111 2.27 -9.93 4.84
CA TYR A 111 1.91 -10.52 3.55
C TYR A 111 1.97 -9.49 2.42
N ASP A 112 1.45 -8.28 2.64
CA ASP A 112 1.47 -7.21 1.64
C ASP A 112 2.90 -6.86 1.25
N LYS A 113 3.80 -6.73 2.23
CA LYS A 113 5.23 -6.47 1.94
C LYS A 113 5.86 -7.56 1.08
N ARG A 114 5.60 -8.84 1.40
CA ARG A 114 6.12 -9.97 0.61
C ARG A 114 5.56 -9.99 -0.80
N ASP A 115 4.26 -9.76 -0.98
CA ASP A 115 3.66 -9.69 -2.32
C ASP A 115 4.23 -8.52 -3.14
N MET A 116 4.48 -7.37 -2.50
CA MET A 116 5.13 -6.23 -3.15
C MET A 116 6.58 -6.54 -3.52
N GLU A 117 7.37 -7.15 -2.64
CA GLU A 117 8.74 -7.58 -2.92
C GLU A 117 8.79 -8.56 -4.09
N ASP A 118 7.88 -9.55 -4.12
CA ASP A 118 7.76 -10.51 -5.22
C ASP A 118 7.39 -9.84 -6.54
N ARG A 119 6.45 -8.87 -6.52
CA ARG A 119 6.08 -8.07 -7.70
C ARG A 119 7.27 -7.25 -8.20
N ILE A 120 8.02 -6.60 -7.31
CA ILE A 120 9.22 -5.82 -7.66
C ILE A 120 10.29 -6.75 -8.24
N ALA A 121 10.53 -7.91 -7.65
CA ALA A 121 11.48 -8.90 -8.17
C ALA A 121 11.10 -9.36 -9.59
N LYS A 122 9.81 -9.69 -9.82
CA LYS A 122 9.30 -10.05 -11.15
C LYS A 122 9.47 -8.91 -12.15
N LEU A 123 9.13 -7.67 -11.78
CA LEU A 123 9.33 -6.48 -12.62
C LEU A 123 10.80 -6.27 -12.99
N ASN A 124 11.70 -6.35 -12.01
CA ASN A 124 13.14 -6.21 -12.22
C ASN A 124 13.68 -7.31 -13.16
N SER A 125 13.23 -8.55 -12.99
CA SER A 125 13.61 -9.65 -13.90
C SER A 125 13.13 -9.39 -15.33
N GLY A 126 11.90 -8.92 -15.51
CA GLY A 126 11.35 -8.55 -16.82
C GLY A 126 12.12 -7.41 -17.47
N MET A 127 12.46 -6.39 -16.68
CA MET A 127 13.30 -5.27 -17.13
C MET A 127 14.67 -5.74 -17.61
N GLN A 128 15.35 -6.61 -16.86
CA GLN A 128 16.66 -7.16 -17.28
C GLN A 128 16.55 -7.96 -18.59
N ILE A 129 15.50 -8.75 -18.76
CA ILE A 129 15.26 -9.49 -20.00
C ILE A 129 15.08 -8.52 -21.18
N LEU A 130 14.31 -7.44 -20.99
CA LEU A 130 14.11 -6.43 -22.03
C LEU A 130 15.40 -5.69 -22.37
N LEU A 131 16.18 -5.30 -21.38
CA LEU A 131 17.49 -4.67 -21.57
C LEU A 131 18.44 -5.59 -22.35
N ASN A 132 18.50 -6.87 -21.97
CA ASN A 132 19.34 -7.86 -22.68
C ASN A 132 18.88 -8.04 -24.13
N LYS A 133 17.57 -8.11 -24.38
CA LYS A 133 17.03 -8.18 -25.75
C LYS A 133 17.36 -6.93 -26.55
N ASN A 134 17.24 -5.75 -25.95
CA ASN A 134 17.54 -4.49 -26.61
C ASN A 134 19.04 -4.41 -26.98
N ASN A 135 19.92 -4.71 -26.02
CA ASN A 135 21.36 -4.77 -26.25
C ASN A 135 21.73 -5.78 -27.35
N ALA A 136 21.10 -6.95 -27.36
CA ALA A 136 21.31 -7.96 -28.40
C ALA A 136 20.82 -7.48 -29.78
N LEU A 137 19.69 -6.77 -29.84
CA LEU A 137 19.19 -6.18 -31.08
C LEU A 137 20.10 -5.06 -31.58
N GLU A 138 20.60 -4.20 -30.70
CA GLU A 138 21.57 -3.16 -31.05
C GLU A 138 22.87 -3.76 -31.60
N GLN A 139 23.39 -4.81 -30.98
CA GLN A 139 24.57 -5.53 -31.48
C GLN A 139 24.32 -6.11 -32.88
N LYS A 140 23.19 -6.79 -33.09
CA LYS A 140 22.80 -7.29 -34.41
C LYS A 140 22.68 -6.17 -35.44
N ASN A 141 22.12 -5.03 -35.07
CA ASN A 141 22.01 -3.87 -35.96
C ASN A 141 23.38 -3.32 -36.35
N LYS A 142 24.30 -3.15 -35.38
CA LYS A 142 25.69 -2.73 -35.64
C LYS A 142 26.42 -3.72 -36.55
N GLU A 143 26.25 -5.02 -36.32
CA GLU A 143 26.82 -6.05 -37.18
C GLU A 143 26.28 -5.96 -38.62
N LEU A 144 24.97 -5.86 -38.80
CA LEU A 144 24.35 -5.72 -40.12
C LEU A 144 24.83 -4.46 -40.84
N LEU A 145 24.89 -3.31 -40.16
CA LEU A 145 25.42 -2.07 -40.72
C LEU A 145 26.89 -2.22 -41.14
N SER A 146 27.71 -2.90 -40.33
CA SER A 146 29.11 -3.17 -40.67
C SER A 146 29.24 -4.08 -41.90
N LYS A 147 28.39 -5.11 -42.02
CA LYS A 147 28.32 -6.02 -43.17
C LYS A 147 27.89 -5.28 -44.43
N LEU A 148 26.86 -4.45 -44.34
CA LEU A 148 26.40 -3.59 -45.44
C LEU A 148 27.48 -2.61 -45.88
N LYS A 149 28.20 -1.97 -44.94
CA LYS A 149 29.30 -1.06 -45.26
C LYS A 149 30.45 -1.80 -45.96
N LYS A 150 30.80 -3.01 -45.52
CA LYS A 150 31.80 -3.87 -46.17
C LYS A 150 31.36 -4.28 -47.58
N GLN A 151 30.11 -4.71 -47.75
CA GLN A 151 29.55 -5.07 -49.07
C GLN A 151 29.54 -3.88 -50.02
N LYS A 152 29.06 -2.71 -49.59
CA LYS A 152 29.09 -1.48 -50.40
C LYS A 152 30.51 -1.13 -50.82
N ARG A 153 31.48 -1.17 -49.89
CA ARG A 153 32.90 -0.91 -50.21
C ARG A 153 33.43 -1.90 -51.25
N ASN A 154 33.19 -3.20 -51.06
CA ASN A 154 33.62 -4.22 -52.03
C ASN A 154 32.97 -4.01 -53.40
N PHE A 155 31.70 -3.62 -53.45
CA PHE A 155 31.01 -3.29 -54.69
C PHE A 155 31.66 -2.11 -55.42
N TYR A 156 31.97 -1.01 -54.72
CA TYR A 156 32.67 0.13 -55.31
C TYR A 156 34.08 -0.21 -55.81
N ILE A 157 34.84 -1.04 -55.08
CA ILE A 157 36.17 -1.50 -55.50
C ILE A 157 36.05 -2.34 -56.78
N LEU A 158 35.13 -3.31 -56.82
CA LEU A 158 34.91 -4.16 -58.00
C LEU A 158 34.52 -3.32 -59.23
N LEU A 159 33.63 -2.34 -59.05
CA LEU A 159 33.21 -1.43 -60.12
C LEU A 159 34.39 -0.62 -60.66
N GLY A 160 35.26 -0.13 -59.78
CA GLY A 160 36.49 0.59 -60.16
C GLY A 160 37.48 -0.27 -60.95
N VAL A 161 37.66 -1.54 -60.55
CA VAL A 161 38.52 -2.49 -61.28
C VAL A 161 37.94 -2.83 -62.65
N MET A 162 36.61 -2.99 -62.76
CA MET A 162 35.97 -3.23 -64.06
C MET A 162 36.14 -2.04 -65.01
N ILE A 163 35.97 -0.81 -64.53
CA ILE A 163 36.17 0.40 -65.33
C ILE A 163 37.63 0.53 -65.77
N SER A 164 38.60 0.30 -64.88
CA SER A 164 40.02 0.37 -65.23
C SER A 164 40.43 -0.69 -66.25
N ALA A 165 39.88 -1.91 -66.15
CA ALA A 165 40.07 -2.98 -67.13
C ALA A 165 39.53 -2.59 -68.52
N ILE A 166 38.34 -1.99 -68.58
CA ILE A 166 37.73 -1.49 -69.84
C ILE A 166 38.61 -0.40 -70.46
N ILE A 167 39.10 0.56 -69.66
CA ILE A 167 39.98 1.64 -70.13
C ILE A 167 41.29 1.06 -70.68
N LEU A 168 41.93 0.14 -69.95
CA LEU A 168 43.16 -0.51 -70.40
C LEU A 168 42.98 -1.31 -71.69
N MET A 169 41.85 -2.02 -71.80
CA MET A 169 41.48 -2.76 -73.01
C MET A 169 41.34 -1.80 -74.20
N PHE A 170 40.60 -0.69 -74.02
CA PHE A 170 40.42 0.34 -75.05
C PHE A 170 41.75 0.97 -75.50
N PHE A 171 42.65 1.30 -74.57
CA PHE A 171 43.99 1.80 -74.90
C PHE A 171 44.84 0.79 -75.66
N ARG A 172 44.71 -0.51 -75.35
CA ARG A 172 45.43 -1.57 -76.07
C ARG A 172 44.93 -1.75 -77.50
N PHE A 173 43.63 -1.64 -77.73
CA PHE A 173 43.05 -1.72 -79.08
C PHE A 173 43.43 -0.52 -79.95
N ARG A 174 43.50 0.70 -79.38
CA ARG A 174 43.92 1.91 -80.12
C ARG A 174 45.39 1.92 -80.55
N LYS A 175 46.27 1.16 -79.91
CA LYS A 175 47.70 1.06 -80.27
C LYS A 175 47.99 0.05 -81.38
N LYS A 176 47.00 -0.78 -81.76
CA LYS A 176 47.14 -1.84 -82.78
C LYS A 176 46.54 -1.48 -84.14
N THR A 177 45.85 -0.34 -84.23
CA THR A 177 45.45 0.35 -85.48
C THR A 177 46.39 1.51 -85.71
#